data_AF-A0A2T4UQQ5-F1
#
_entry.id   AF-A0A2T4UQQ5-F1
#
_cell.length_a   1.000
_cell.length_b   1.000
_cell.length_c   1.000
_cell.angle_alpha   90.00
_cell.angle_beta   90.00
_cell.angle_gamma   90.00
#
_symmetry.space_group_name_H-M   'P 1'
#
loop_
_entity.id
_entity.type
_entity.pdbx_description
1 polymer ?
#
loop_
_entity_poly.entity_id
_entity_poly.type
_entity_poly.pdbx_seq_one_letter_code
_entity_poly.pdbx_strand_id
1 'polypeptide(L)'
;MRRIPHGLYASLFGVVHLILTTNVLLVIGCLPLVLLLITTDPARSWPLLAAALPLCAPAVRGAFAVFGEHGRGGTRVVRTFWAAWRQGWGRTLALAAGATAVAAIALVDVRFLSTSQIGVVVVPLLLIVVLLVVGTAPVVLVALIEAPGAALPRTLRISLILATRRWHLTLVSLLVLAFQAYLFTLSPALALGVSAAPALYLVWADARYTLLPALPADQPVAA
;
A
#
# COMPACT_ATOMS: atom_id res chain seq x y z
N MET A 1 -26.04 -15.71 33.03
CA MET A 1 -24.68 -15.56 32.45
C MET A 1 -24.71 -16.05 31.00
N ARG A 2 -24.61 -15.15 30.03
CA ARG A 2 -24.68 -15.47 28.59
C ARG A 2 -23.34 -16.11 28.19
N ARG A 3 -23.33 -17.41 27.85
CA ARG A 3 -22.10 -18.10 27.40
C ARG A 3 -21.69 -17.50 26.06
N ILE A 4 -20.58 -16.77 26.03
CA ILE A 4 -20.02 -16.26 24.79
C ILE A 4 -19.50 -17.49 24.00
N PRO A 5 -19.96 -17.69 22.76
CA PRO A 5 -19.59 -18.86 21.98
C PRO A 5 -18.07 -18.87 21.78
N HIS A 6 -17.42 -19.99 22.08
CA HIS A 6 -15.96 -20.12 21.97
C HIS A 6 -15.41 -19.76 20.57
N GLY A 7 -16.23 -19.90 19.52
CA GLY A 7 -15.89 -19.47 18.17
C GLY A 7 -15.68 -17.95 18.03
N LEU A 8 -16.40 -17.12 18.79
CA LEU A 8 -16.23 -15.66 18.73
C LEU A 8 -14.87 -15.24 19.30
N TYR A 9 -14.48 -15.80 20.44
CA TYR A 9 -13.19 -15.51 21.06
C TYR A 9 -12.02 -15.96 20.18
N ALA A 10 -12.10 -17.17 19.62
CA ALA A 10 -11.07 -17.66 18.70
C ALA A 10 -10.93 -16.77 17.46
N SER A 11 -12.05 -16.29 16.91
CA SER A 11 -12.06 -15.37 15.76
C SER A 11 -11.46 -14.00 16.11
N LEU A 12 -11.89 -13.38 17.21
CA LEU A 12 -11.35 -12.09 17.67
C LEU A 12 -9.85 -12.17 17.94
N PHE A 13 -9.41 -13.22 18.64
CA PHE A 13 -7.99 -13.40 18.93
C PHE A 13 -7.17 -13.64 17.66
N GLY A 14 -7.72 -14.38 16.68
CA GLY A 14 -7.10 -14.58 15.37
C GLY A 14 -6.92 -13.27 14.59
N VAL A 15 -7.94 -12.42 14.55
CA VAL A 15 -7.87 -11.12 13.87
C VAL A 15 -6.88 -10.18 14.56
N VAL A 16 -6.92 -10.10 15.90
CA VAL A 16 -5.97 -9.28 16.67
C VAL A 16 -4.54 -9.78 16.46
N HIS A 17 -4.31 -11.10 16.51
CA HIS A 17 -2.99 -11.68 16.27
C HIS A 17 -2.48 -11.37 14.86
N LEU A 18 -3.34 -11.46 13.84
CA LEU A 18 -3.00 -11.09 12.47
C LEU A 18 -2.58 -9.62 12.39
N ILE A 19 -3.41 -8.71 12.90
CA ILE A 19 -3.17 -7.26 12.84
C ILE A 19 -1.84 -6.91 13.53
N LEU A 20 -1.65 -7.38 14.77
CA LEU A 20 -0.45 -7.07 15.55
C LEU A 20 0.81 -7.64 14.90
N THR A 21 0.75 -8.89 14.44
CA THR A 21 1.91 -9.54 13.79
C THR A 21 2.24 -8.87 12.47
N THR A 22 1.24 -8.50 11.65
CA THR A 22 1.46 -7.75 10.42
C THR A 22 2.04 -6.35 10.69
N ASN A 23 1.57 -5.65 11.73
CA ASN A 23 2.15 -4.35 12.13
C ASN A 23 3.62 -4.49 12.53
N VAL A 24 3.98 -5.47 13.36
CA VAL A 24 5.38 -5.71 13.75
C VAL A 24 6.24 -5.98 12.52
N LEU A 25 5.78 -6.83 11.60
CA LEU A 25 6.51 -7.14 10.36
C LEU A 25 6.64 -5.94 9.42
N LEU A 26 5.61 -5.09 9.34
CA LEU A 26 5.65 -3.82 8.60
C LEU A 26 6.66 -2.86 9.20
N VAL A 27 6.72 -2.71 10.52
CA VAL A 27 7.71 -1.88 11.21
C VAL A 27 9.12 -2.40 10.94
N ILE A 28 9.34 -3.71 11.04
CA ILE A 28 10.64 -4.33 10.74
C ILE A 28 11.02 -4.07 9.28
N GLY A 29 10.07 -4.13 8.33
CA GLY A 29 10.37 -3.88 6.92
C GLY A 29 10.47 -2.43 6.50
N CYS A 30 9.83 -1.53 7.24
CA CYS A 30 9.94 -0.09 7.01
C CYS A 30 10.97 0.57 7.93
N LEU A 31 11.74 -0.23 8.69
CA LEU A 31 12.75 0.22 9.63
C LEU A 31 13.73 1.27 9.06
N PRO A 32 14.27 1.15 7.83
CA PRO A 32 15.14 2.20 7.28
C PRO A 32 14.42 3.55 7.17
N LEU A 33 13.15 3.57 6.74
CA LEU A 33 12.36 4.79 6.64
C LEU A 33 12.01 5.35 8.03
N VAL A 34 11.60 4.47 8.95
CA VAL A 34 11.25 4.83 10.33
C VAL A 34 12.45 5.44 11.05
N LEU A 35 13.64 4.84 10.90
CA LEU A 35 14.86 5.40 11.47
C LEU A 35 15.15 6.79 10.91
N LEU A 36 15.10 6.98 9.59
CA LEU A 36 15.35 8.30 8.99
C LEU A 36 14.36 9.37 9.46
N LEU A 37 13.08 9.01 9.63
CA LEU A 37 12.05 9.92 10.14
C LEU A 37 12.25 10.30 11.61
N ILE A 38 12.82 9.40 12.42
CA ILE A 38 13.08 9.65 13.85
C ILE A 38 14.40 10.43 14.04
N THR A 39 15.43 10.11 13.25
CA THR A 39 16.77 10.68 13.44
C THR A 39 16.98 11.99 12.70
N THR A 40 16.14 12.31 11.71
CA THR A 40 16.41 13.39 10.77
C THR A 40 15.21 14.32 10.58
N ASP A 41 15.48 15.61 10.38
CA ASP A 41 14.46 16.60 10.01
C ASP A 41 13.86 16.28 8.63
N PRO A 42 12.56 15.93 8.53
CA PRO A 42 11.92 15.56 7.28
C PRO A 42 11.96 16.66 6.21
N ALA A 43 11.96 17.93 6.62
CA ALA A 43 11.95 19.07 5.69
C ALA A 43 13.29 19.22 4.97
N ARG A 44 14.39 18.86 5.63
CA ARG A 44 15.76 18.97 5.07
C ARG A 44 16.20 17.69 4.39
N SER A 45 15.76 16.54 4.89
CA SER A 45 16.21 15.23 4.43
C SER A 45 15.20 14.51 3.53
N TRP A 46 14.35 15.29 2.87
CA TRP A 46 13.38 14.77 1.90
C TRP A 46 14.02 13.89 0.78
N PRO A 47 15.26 14.12 0.27
CA PRO A 47 15.83 13.25 -0.75
C PRO A 47 16.16 11.86 -0.20
N LEU A 48 16.64 11.80 1.05
CA LEU A 48 16.92 10.55 1.76
C LEU A 48 15.62 9.79 2.04
N LEU A 49 14.56 10.49 2.44
CA LEU A 49 13.24 9.90 2.62
C LEU A 49 12.67 9.36 1.30
N ALA A 50 12.82 10.10 0.21
CA ALA A 50 12.41 9.65 -1.12
C ALA A 50 13.22 8.43 -1.59
N ALA A 51 14.51 8.35 -1.26
CA ALA A 51 15.33 7.18 -1.58
C ALA A 51 14.98 5.95 -0.70
N ALA A 52 14.51 6.16 0.53
CA ALA A 52 14.15 5.09 1.45
C ALA A 52 12.73 4.56 1.23
N LEU A 53 11.80 5.38 0.73
CA LEU A 53 10.39 5.01 0.52
C LEU A 53 10.20 3.73 -0.33
N PRO A 54 10.95 3.49 -1.42
CA PRO A 54 10.85 2.26 -2.20
C PRO A 54 11.17 0.98 -1.43
N LEU A 55 11.96 1.07 -0.35
CA LEU A 55 12.31 -0.08 0.49
C LEU A 55 11.11 -0.60 1.29
N CYS A 56 10.07 0.22 1.47
CA CYS A 56 8.85 -0.17 2.17
C CYS A 56 7.91 -1.02 1.31
N ALA A 57 8.00 -0.93 -0.02
CA ALA A 57 7.07 -1.62 -0.92
C ALA A 57 7.08 -3.16 -0.80
N PRO A 58 8.22 -3.85 -0.66
CA PRO A 58 8.23 -5.29 -0.38
C PRO A 58 7.54 -5.67 0.94
N ALA A 59 7.61 -4.82 1.97
CA ALA A 59 6.91 -5.02 3.23
C ALA A 59 5.39 -4.88 3.04
N VAL A 60 4.95 -3.86 2.29
CA VAL A 60 3.52 -3.68 1.92
C VAL A 60 3.00 -4.86 1.09
N ARG A 61 3.80 -5.37 0.12
CA ARG A 61 3.46 -6.59 -0.62
C ARG A 61 3.28 -7.78 0.32
N GLY A 62 4.17 -7.94 1.30
CA GLY A 62 4.08 -8.96 2.33
C GLY A 62 2.76 -8.89 3.09
N ALA A 63 2.36 -7.69 3.54
CA ALA A 63 1.09 -7.47 4.24
C ALA A 63 -0.13 -7.81 3.36
N PHE A 64 -0.14 -7.34 2.10
CA PHE A 64 -1.21 -7.66 1.15
C PHE A 64 -1.35 -9.16 0.88
N ALA A 65 -0.24 -9.88 0.80
CA ALA A 65 -0.25 -11.33 0.67
C ALA A 65 -0.81 -12.03 1.92
N VAL A 66 -0.49 -11.54 3.12
CA VAL A 66 -1.10 -12.04 4.38
C VAL A 66 -2.61 -11.83 4.36
N PHE A 67 -3.10 -10.66 3.96
CA PHE A 67 -4.53 -10.37 3.92
C PHE A 67 -5.27 -11.27 2.93
N GLY A 68 -4.69 -11.49 1.74
CA GLY A 68 -5.24 -12.42 0.75
C GLY A 68 -5.24 -13.87 1.22
N GLU A 69 -4.19 -14.32 1.90
CA GLU A 69 -4.13 -15.68 2.45
C GLU A 69 -5.10 -15.88 3.61
N HIS A 70 -5.25 -14.88 4.48
CA HIS A 70 -6.21 -14.92 5.58
C HIS A 70 -7.65 -14.99 5.08
N GLY A 71 -7.98 -14.25 4.01
CA GLY A 71 -9.28 -14.35 3.33
C GLY A 71 -9.56 -15.74 2.74
N ARG A 72 -8.53 -16.55 2.49
CA ARG A 72 -8.62 -17.96 2.04
C ARG A 72 -8.60 -18.97 3.20
N GLY A 73 -8.60 -18.50 4.46
CA GLY A 73 -8.58 -19.34 5.66
C GLY A 73 -7.18 -19.74 6.14
N GLY A 74 -6.11 -19.18 5.55
CA GLY A 74 -4.75 -19.46 5.98
C GLY A 74 -4.37 -18.75 7.28
N THR A 75 -3.51 -19.40 8.08
CA THR A 75 -3.12 -18.93 9.43
C THR A 75 -1.64 -18.58 9.57
N ARG A 76 -0.82 -18.84 8.53
CA ARG A 76 0.65 -18.75 8.61
C ARG A 76 1.19 -17.36 8.25
N VAL A 77 0.82 -16.35 9.02
CA VAL A 77 1.12 -14.91 8.82
C VAL A 77 2.60 -14.62 8.50
N VAL A 78 3.52 -15.05 9.36
CA VAL A 78 4.96 -14.74 9.21
C VAL A 78 5.54 -15.37 7.95
N ARG A 79 5.17 -16.61 7.68
CA ARG A 79 5.68 -17.37 6.53
C ARG A 79 5.18 -16.79 5.22
N THR A 80 3.90 -16.42 5.14
CA THR A 80 3.28 -15.84 3.95
C THR A 80 3.85 -14.45 3.67
N PHE A 81 4.05 -13.64 4.72
CA PHE A 81 4.70 -12.33 4.61
C PHE A 81 6.12 -12.44 4.03
N TRP A 82 6.96 -13.29 4.62
CA TRP A 82 8.37 -13.43 4.20
C TRP A 82 8.54 -14.10 2.84
N ALA A 83 7.64 -15.03 2.49
CA ALA A 83 7.62 -15.63 1.16
C ALA A 83 7.26 -14.58 0.09
N ALA A 84 6.18 -13.83 0.30
CA ALA A 84 5.73 -12.79 -0.63
C ALA A 84 6.75 -11.65 -0.79
N TRP A 85 7.36 -11.24 0.33
CA TRP A 85 8.44 -10.26 0.34
C TRP A 85 9.59 -10.70 -0.57
N ARG A 86 10.12 -11.91 -0.38
CA ARG A 86 11.29 -12.39 -1.15
C ARG A 86 10.96 -12.63 -2.62
N GLN A 87 9.79 -13.20 -2.93
CA GLN A 87 9.38 -13.50 -4.30
C GLN A 87 9.18 -12.25 -5.16
N GLY A 88 8.74 -11.15 -4.56
CA GLY A 88 8.42 -9.91 -5.28
C GLY A 88 9.48 -8.82 -5.24
N TRP A 89 10.54 -8.98 -4.43
CA TRP A 89 11.45 -7.91 -4.01
C TRP A 89 11.82 -6.95 -5.14
N GLY A 90 12.45 -7.45 -6.20
CA GLY A 90 12.95 -6.62 -7.30
C GLY A 90 11.83 -5.90 -8.07
N ARG A 91 10.73 -6.60 -8.37
CA ARG A 91 9.60 -6.02 -9.14
C ARG A 91 8.85 -4.96 -8.33
N THR A 92 8.63 -5.21 -7.04
CA THR A 92 7.96 -4.24 -6.17
C THR A 92 8.84 -3.06 -5.82
N LEU A 93 10.15 -3.27 -5.66
CA LEU A 93 11.11 -2.20 -5.46
C LEU A 93 11.21 -1.32 -6.71
N ALA A 94 11.30 -1.90 -7.91
CA ALA A 94 11.32 -1.14 -9.17
C ALA A 94 10.03 -0.32 -9.37
N LEU A 95 8.87 -0.92 -9.10
CA LEU A 95 7.59 -0.22 -9.13
C LEU A 95 7.57 0.97 -8.18
N ALA A 96 7.96 0.75 -6.92
CA ALA A 96 7.93 1.79 -5.91
C ALA A 96 8.99 2.86 -6.13
N ALA A 97 10.17 2.50 -6.65
CA ALA A 97 11.20 3.44 -7.06
C ALA A 97 10.71 4.34 -8.19
N GLY A 98 10.10 3.76 -9.23
CA GLY A 98 9.49 4.52 -10.33
C GLY A 98 8.37 5.44 -9.85
N ALA A 99 7.45 4.93 -9.04
CA ALA A 99 6.36 5.72 -8.46
C ALA A 99 6.89 6.86 -7.58
N THR A 100 7.88 6.59 -6.73
CA THR A 100 8.49 7.58 -5.85
C THR A 100 9.26 8.63 -6.65
N ALA A 101 9.99 8.24 -7.68
CA ALA A 101 10.72 9.18 -8.55
C ALA A 101 9.75 10.13 -9.27
N VAL A 102 8.68 9.61 -9.86
CA VAL A 102 7.65 10.44 -10.53
C VAL A 102 7.00 11.40 -9.53
N ALA A 103 6.61 10.91 -8.34
CA ALA A 103 6.00 11.74 -7.31
C ALA A 103 6.98 12.81 -6.78
N ALA A 104 8.23 12.45 -6.52
CA ALA A 104 9.25 13.36 -6.03
C ALA A 104 9.55 14.47 -7.05
N ILE A 105 9.73 14.13 -8.33
CA ILE A 105 9.93 15.11 -9.41
C ILE A 105 8.73 16.06 -9.48
N ALA A 106 7.51 15.50 -9.53
CA ALA A 106 6.29 16.31 -9.60
C ALA A 106 6.14 17.26 -8.39
N LEU A 107 6.44 16.81 -7.17
CA LEU A 107 6.37 17.64 -5.97
C LEU A 107 7.47 18.71 -5.92
N VAL A 108 8.68 18.39 -6.40
CA VAL A 108 9.77 19.36 -6.56
C VAL A 108 9.36 20.44 -7.57
N ASP A 109 8.82 20.03 -8.72
CA ASP A 109 8.31 20.94 -9.75
C ASP A 109 7.18 21.82 -9.21
N VAL A 110 6.23 21.26 -8.45
CA VAL A 110 5.18 22.05 -7.77
C VAL A 110 5.79 23.13 -6.88
N ARG A 111 6.82 22.79 -6.10
CA ARG A 111 7.48 23.77 -5.22
C ARG A 111 8.13 24.89 -6.03
N PHE A 112 8.82 24.57 -7.12
CA PHE A 112 9.48 25.55 -7.99
C PHE A 112 8.50 26.41 -8.79
N LEU A 113 7.43 25.83 -9.33
CA LEU A 113 6.44 26.53 -10.15
C LEU A 113 5.38 27.29 -9.36
N SER A 114 5.26 27.06 -8.04
CA SER A 114 4.23 27.70 -7.20
C SER A 114 4.27 29.24 -7.21
N THR A 115 5.43 29.84 -7.47
CA THR A 115 5.62 31.31 -7.54
C THR A 115 5.53 31.87 -8.97
N SER A 116 5.41 31.00 -9.98
CA SER A 116 5.36 31.39 -11.39
C SER A 116 3.91 31.56 -11.89
N GLN A 117 3.71 32.45 -12.87
CA GLN A 117 2.39 32.64 -13.51
C GLN A 117 1.86 31.37 -14.18
N ILE A 118 2.76 30.51 -14.70
CA ILE A 118 2.40 29.21 -15.31
C ILE A 118 1.97 28.19 -14.24
N GLY A 119 2.35 28.40 -12.97
CA GLY A 119 2.05 27.52 -11.85
C GLY A 119 0.57 27.29 -11.64
N VAL A 120 -0.29 28.25 -11.97
CA VAL A 120 -1.76 28.14 -11.81
C VAL A 120 -2.33 26.94 -12.56
N VAL A 121 -1.77 26.59 -13.73
CA VAL A 121 -2.23 25.48 -14.57
C VAL A 121 -1.42 24.22 -14.32
N VAL A 122 -0.10 24.36 -14.17
CA VAL A 122 0.81 23.20 -14.05
C VAL A 122 0.72 22.54 -12.68
N VAL A 123 0.56 23.31 -11.59
CA VAL A 123 0.49 22.75 -10.24
C VAL A 123 -0.69 21.78 -10.08
N PRO A 124 -1.94 22.13 -10.45
CA PRO A 124 -3.05 21.18 -10.39
C PRO A 124 -2.80 19.91 -11.20
N LEU A 125 -2.22 20.03 -12.40
CA LEU A 125 -1.88 18.89 -13.25
C LEU A 125 -0.88 17.95 -12.57
N LEU A 126 0.20 18.50 -12.01
CA LEU A 126 1.21 17.72 -11.29
C LEU A 126 0.63 17.05 -10.04
N LEU A 127 -0.26 17.73 -9.32
CA LEU A 127 -0.96 17.13 -8.18
C LEU A 127 -1.84 15.95 -8.61
N ILE A 128 -2.56 16.06 -9.73
CA ILE A 128 -3.33 14.94 -10.29
C ILE A 128 -2.39 13.77 -10.65
N VAL A 129 -1.22 14.03 -11.22
CA VAL A 129 -0.23 12.97 -11.50
C VAL A 129 0.21 12.28 -10.22
N VAL A 130 0.52 13.03 -9.15
CA VAL A 130 0.89 12.45 -7.84
C VAL A 130 -0.25 11.59 -7.29
N LEU A 131 -1.49 12.11 -7.27
CA LEU A 131 -2.65 11.37 -6.80
C LEU A 131 -2.88 10.10 -7.60
N LEU A 132 -2.69 10.15 -8.92
CA LEU A 132 -2.83 9.00 -9.80
C LEU A 132 -1.76 7.95 -9.52
N VAL A 133 -0.51 8.35 -9.34
CA VAL A 133 0.60 7.44 -9.01
C VAL A 133 0.36 6.76 -7.66
N VAL A 134 0.03 7.55 -6.62
CA VAL A 134 -0.23 7.03 -5.27
C VAL A 134 -1.45 6.12 -5.24
N GLY A 135 -2.52 6.50 -5.94
CA GLY A 135 -3.75 5.71 -6.01
C GLY A 135 -3.62 4.41 -6.83
N THR A 136 -2.78 4.40 -7.85
CA THR A 136 -2.60 3.23 -8.73
C THR A 136 -1.60 2.22 -8.16
N ALA A 137 -0.62 2.65 -7.35
CA ALA A 137 0.43 1.78 -6.82
C ALA A 137 -0.10 0.57 -6.02
N PRO A 138 -1.09 0.71 -5.10
CA PRO A 138 -1.68 -0.43 -4.41
C PRO A 138 -2.35 -1.44 -5.35
N VAL A 139 -3.05 -0.95 -6.39
CA VAL A 139 -3.71 -1.78 -7.40
C VAL A 139 -2.67 -2.63 -8.15
N VAL A 140 -1.55 -2.03 -8.55
CA VAL A 140 -0.46 -2.76 -9.22
C VAL A 140 0.17 -3.78 -8.27
N LEU A 141 0.39 -3.43 -7.00
CA LEU A 141 0.95 -4.36 -6.01
C LEU A 141 0.06 -5.59 -5.82
N VAL A 142 -1.26 -5.41 -5.70
CA VAL A 142 -2.22 -6.53 -5.59
C VAL A 142 -2.24 -7.35 -6.88
N ALA A 143 -2.21 -6.72 -8.05
CA ALA A 143 -2.16 -7.43 -9.32
C ALA A 143 -0.89 -8.29 -9.48
N LEU A 144 0.26 -7.82 -8.98
CA LEU A 144 1.51 -8.59 -8.95
C LEU A 144 1.51 -9.74 -7.93
N ILE A 145 0.54 -9.79 -7.02
CA ILE A 145 0.34 -10.90 -6.09
C ILE A 145 -0.62 -11.93 -6.72
N GLU A 146 -1.74 -11.48 -7.26
CA GLU A 146 -2.75 -12.37 -7.86
C GLU A 146 -2.30 -12.95 -9.22
N ALA A 147 -1.45 -12.25 -9.98
CA ALA A 147 -0.92 -12.71 -11.27
C ALA A 147 0.62 -12.58 -11.35
N PRO A 148 1.39 -13.45 -10.68
CA PRO A 148 2.85 -13.34 -10.59
C PRO A 148 3.56 -13.45 -11.96
N GLY A 149 2.95 -14.15 -12.93
CA GLY A 149 3.47 -14.30 -14.29
C GLY A 149 3.22 -13.11 -15.23
N ALA A 150 2.41 -12.12 -14.84
CA ALA A 150 2.06 -11.01 -15.70
C ALA A 150 3.26 -10.08 -15.97
N ALA A 151 3.33 -9.53 -17.19
CA ALA A 151 4.32 -8.52 -17.54
C ALA A 151 3.99 -7.19 -16.83
N LEU A 152 4.97 -6.64 -16.12
CA LEU A 152 4.85 -5.37 -15.37
C LEU A 152 4.24 -4.20 -16.18
N PRO A 153 4.64 -3.93 -17.44
CA PRO A 153 4.03 -2.84 -18.21
C PRO A 153 2.54 -3.07 -18.52
N ARG A 154 2.15 -4.33 -18.76
CA ARG A 154 0.76 -4.69 -18.99
C ARG A 154 -0.06 -4.53 -17.71
N THR A 155 0.48 -5.00 -16.58
CA THR A 155 -0.15 -4.85 -15.26
C THR A 155 -0.34 -3.38 -14.89
N LEU A 156 0.67 -2.54 -15.14
CA LEU A 156 0.59 -1.09 -14.92
C LEU A 156 -0.54 -0.47 -15.73
N ARG A 157 -0.60 -0.73 -17.04
CA ARG A 157 -1.62 -0.16 -17.92
C ARG A 157 -3.03 -0.56 -17.51
N ILE A 158 -3.25 -1.85 -17.19
CA ILE A 158 -4.56 -2.35 -16.74
C ILE A 158 -4.95 -1.71 -15.41
N SER A 159 -4.03 -1.68 -14.44
CA SER A 159 -4.29 -1.10 -13.12
C SER A 159 -4.62 0.39 -13.22
N LEU A 160 -3.92 1.12 -14.08
CA LEU A 160 -4.16 2.54 -14.32
C LEU A 160 -5.54 2.79 -14.93
N ILE A 161 -5.93 2.03 -15.95
CA ILE A 161 -7.25 2.13 -16.58
C ILE A 161 -8.36 1.82 -15.57
N LEU A 162 -8.18 0.80 -14.72
CA LEU A 162 -9.18 0.43 -13.73
C LEU A 162 -9.28 1.45 -12.58
N ALA A 163 -8.14 1.95 -12.08
CA ALA A 163 -8.11 2.98 -11.04
C ALA A 163 -8.78 4.27 -11.52
N THR A 164 -8.47 4.73 -12.73
CA THR A 164 -9.10 5.92 -13.32
C THR A 164 -10.60 5.74 -13.57
N ARG A 165 -11.01 4.58 -14.09
CA ARG A 165 -12.43 4.30 -14.36
C ARG A 165 -13.24 4.16 -13.06
N ARG A 166 -12.61 3.71 -11.98
CA ARG A 166 -13.23 3.53 -10.65
C ARG A 166 -12.68 4.53 -9.63
N TRP A 167 -12.63 5.80 -10.02
CA TRP A 167 -12.04 6.88 -9.21
C TRP A 167 -12.54 6.94 -7.77
N HIS A 168 -13.81 6.59 -7.49
CA HIS A 168 -14.37 6.56 -6.14
C HIS A 168 -13.58 5.64 -5.19
N LEU A 169 -13.17 4.47 -5.67
CA LEU A 169 -12.38 3.49 -4.90
C LEU A 169 -10.98 4.06 -4.66
N THR A 170 -10.34 4.55 -5.72
CA THR A 170 -9.04 5.22 -5.62
C THR A 170 -9.06 6.38 -4.63
N LEU A 171 -10.14 7.17 -4.60
CA LEU A 171 -10.32 8.26 -3.64
C LEU A 171 -10.41 7.72 -2.21
N VAL A 172 -11.15 6.64 -1.95
CA VAL A 172 -11.21 6.00 -0.62
C VAL A 172 -9.81 5.53 -0.19
N SER A 173 -9.08 4.84 -1.05
CA SER A 173 -7.70 4.44 -0.77
C SER A 173 -6.79 5.64 -0.47
N LEU A 174 -6.91 6.73 -1.23
CA LEU A 174 -6.17 7.97 -0.98
C LEU A 174 -6.53 8.61 0.36
N LEU A 175 -7.81 8.64 0.73
CA LEU A 175 -8.26 9.16 2.03
C LEU A 175 -7.72 8.31 3.18
N VAL A 176 -7.74 6.98 3.06
CA VAL A 176 -7.20 6.07 4.08
C VAL A 176 -5.69 6.29 4.25
N LEU A 177 -4.94 6.41 3.14
CA LEU A 177 -3.51 6.68 3.18
C LEU A 177 -3.19 8.08 3.74
N ALA A 178 -3.97 9.10 3.36
CA ALA A 178 -3.82 10.46 3.87
C ALA A 178 -4.11 10.53 5.38
N PHE A 179 -5.17 9.87 5.84
CA PHE A 179 -5.49 9.76 7.26
C PHE A 179 -4.40 9.01 8.03
N GLN A 180 -3.87 7.93 7.48
CA GLN A 180 -2.76 7.19 8.09
C GLN A 180 -1.49 8.05 8.17
N ALA A 181 -1.17 8.82 7.13
CA ALA A 181 -0.04 9.76 7.14
C ALA A 181 -0.26 10.88 8.17
N TYR A 182 -1.48 11.41 8.27
CA TYR A 182 -1.85 12.40 9.28
C TYR A 182 -1.72 11.84 10.71
N LEU A 183 -2.23 10.64 10.98
CA LEU A 183 -2.05 9.97 12.27
C LEU A 183 -0.57 9.74 12.62
N PHE A 184 0.27 9.48 11.62
CA PHE A 184 1.70 9.35 11.83
C PHE A 184 2.34 10.66 12.32
N THR A 185 1.86 11.82 11.85
CA THR A 185 2.34 13.13 12.34
C THR A 185 1.93 13.44 13.78
N LEU A 186 0.77 12.92 14.22
CA LEU A 186 0.27 13.14 15.58
C LEU A 186 0.84 12.14 16.58
N SER A 187 0.90 10.87 16.19
CA SER A 187 1.26 9.75 17.06
C SER A 187 1.93 8.62 16.26
N PRO A 188 3.25 8.72 15.99
CA PRO A 188 3.97 7.74 15.17
C PRO A 188 3.84 6.30 15.69
N ALA A 189 3.89 6.12 17.02
CA ALA A 189 3.78 4.82 17.66
C ALA A 189 2.40 4.15 17.43
N LEU A 190 1.31 4.91 17.53
CA LEU A 190 -0.04 4.40 17.27
C LEU A 190 -0.26 4.13 15.78
N ALA A 191 0.23 5.04 14.93
CA ALA A 191 0.12 4.92 13.48
C ALA A 191 0.79 3.62 12.99
N LEU A 192 2.02 3.35 13.44
CA LEU A 192 2.75 2.16 13.03
C LEU A 192 2.30 0.88 13.77
N GLY A 193 2.06 0.97 15.07
CA GLY A 193 1.83 -0.21 15.93
C GLY A 193 0.41 -0.74 15.89
N VAL A 194 -0.58 0.11 15.61
CA VAL A 194 -2.01 -0.26 15.70
C VAL A 194 -2.73 -0.07 14.37
N SER A 195 -2.67 1.13 13.77
CA SER A 195 -3.54 1.47 12.64
C SER A 195 -3.01 1.08 11.26
N ALA A 196 -1.71 0.81 11.10
CA ALA A 196 -1.10 0.52 9.81
C ALA A 196 -1.73 -0.68 9.09
N ALA A 197 -1.83 -1.85 9.74
CA ALA A 197 -2.41 -3.05 9.15
C ALA A 197 -3.90 -2.90 8.82
N PRO A 198 -4.76 -2.34 9.70
CA PRO A 198 -6.15 -2.04 9.35
C PRO A 198 -6.28 -1.07 8.16
N ALA A 199 -5.49 0.01 8.13
CA ALA A 199 -5.50 0.96 7.02
C ALA A 199 -5.07 0.28 5.70
N LEU A 200 -3.98 -0.50 5.73
CA LEU A 200 -3.50 -1.25 4.58
C LEU A 200 -4.46 -2.38 4.18
N TYR A 201 -5.21 -2.97 5.10
CA TYR A 201 -6.24 -3.95 4.80
C TYR A 201 -7.37 -3.32 3.99
N LEU A 202 -7.82 -2.11 4.35
CA LEU A 202 -8.82 -1.38 3.58
C LEU A 202 -8.32 -1.06 2.17
N VAL A 203 -7.08 -0.55 2.06
CA VAL A 203 -6.44 -0.25 0.76
C VAL A 203 -6.29 -1.52 -0.07
N TRP A 204 -5.91 -2.65 0.54
CA TRP A 204 -5.82 -3.94 -0.13
C TRP A 204 -7.17 -4.44 -0.63
N ALA A 205 -8.21 -4.39 0.22
CA ALA A 205 -9.55 -4.84 -0.12
C ALA A 205 -10.12 -4.03 -1.29
N ASP A 206 -9.92 -2.71 -1.26
CA ASP A 206 -10.31 -1.78 -2.31
C ASP A 206 -9.56 -2.03 -3.63
N ALA A 207 -8.24 -2.22 -3.56
CA ALA A 207 -7.40 -2.57 -4.70
C ALA A 207 -7.81 -3.91 -5.33
N ARG A 208 -8.10 -4.92 -4.51
CA ARG A 208 -8.58 -6.23 -4.99
C ARG A 208 -9.94 -6.11 -5.65
N TYR A 209 -10.87 -5.35 -5.06
CA TYR A 209 -12.19 -5.11 -5.64
C TYR A 209 -12.11 -4.37 -6.98
N THR A 210 -11.18 -3.42 -7.11
CA THR A 210 -10.89 -2.72 -8.36
C THR A 210 -10.40 -3.68 -9.46
N LEU A 211 -9.64 -4.72 -9.09
CA LEU A 211 -9.06 -5.71 -10.00
C LEU A 211 -9.99 -6.84 -10.40
N LEU A 212 -11.07 -7.10 -9.65
CA LEU A 212 -11.99 -8.22 -9.91
C LEU A 212 -12.37 -8.41 -11.40
N PRO A 213 -12.69 -7.35 -12.18
CA PRO A 213 -13.06 -7.52 -13.59
C PRO A 213 -11.94 -7.99 -14.51
N ALA A 214 -10.67 -7.86 -14.09
CA ALA A 214 -9.50 -8.24 -14.86
C ALA A 214 -8.86 -9.55 -14.40
N LEU A 215 -9.29 -10.09 -13.25
CA LEU A 215 -8.93 -11.43 -12.84
C LEU A 215 -9.73 -12.44 -13.67
N PRO A 216 -9.16 -13.60 -14.03
CA PRO A 216 -9.96 -14.69 -14.57
C PRO A 216 -11.14 -14.91 -13.62
N ALA A 217 -12.37 -14.98 -14.15
CA ALA A 217 -13.50 -15.41 -13.33
C ALA A 217 -13.07 -16.72 -12.66
N ASP A 218 -13.22 -16.83 -11.34
CA ASP A 218 -13.21 -18.13 -10.68
C ASP A 218 -14.26 -18.95 -11.42
N GLN A 219 -13.82 -19.78 -12.38
CA GLN A 219 -14.73 -20.72 -13.01
C GLN A 219 -15.18 -21.60 -11.86
N PRO A 220 -16.50 -21.70 -11.57
CA PRO A 220 -16.95 -22.72 -10.67
C PRO A 220 -16.46 -24.04 -11.26
N VAL A 221 -15.67 -24.79 -10.48
CA VAL A 221 -15.34 -26.17 -10.81
C VAL A 221 -16.68 -26.83 -11.09
N ALA A 222 -16.93 -27.18 -12.35
CA ALA A 222 -18.10 -27.94 -12.72
C ALA A 222 -18.07 -29.22 -11.87
N ALA A 223 -19.06 -29.32 -10.99
CA ALA A 223 -19.33 -30.52 -10.20
C ALA A 223 -19.81 -31.65 -11.13
#